data_AF-I4CED5-F1
#
_entry.id   AF-I4CED5-F1
#
_cell.length_a   1.000
_cell.length_b   1.000
_cell.length_c   1.000
_cell.angle_alpha   90.00
_cell.angle_beta   90.00
_cell.angle_gamma   90.00
#
_symmetry.space_group_name_H-M   'P 1'
#
loop_
_entity.id
_entity.type
_entity.pdbx_description
1 polymer ?
#
loop_
_entity_poly.entity_id
_entity_poly.type
_entity_poly.pdbx_seq_one_letter_code
_entity_poly.pdbx_strand_id
1 'polypeptide(L)'
;MPGKPAARYTAFEHAIRGEINMENNQFCEAILNSISEGVMTLDRDWRIASWNRAAEHITGFHREEVLGKECMTIFRAALCREHCPVDKALSCGHPYHDVEIAIHNKRNELIHLMVNAAPLYDSNGQIIGGLETFRDVSQNYWMREELKAQYGYANIVGRSEPMKIVYDILESLLGTDTTVLIQGESGTGKELIARALHFYGPRKDRPFVAINCSALPEGVLETELFGHVKGAFTGAIRNHAGKFELANGGTLFLDEIGEISPAIQVKLLRVLEEREFQRIGDNRNIKVDVRLITATNKDLYRKVLDSSFRDDLYYRLSVFPVNLPPLRERKEDIRLLIGYFIRKFNKQMGKSIQGIADQVLEILEAYPWPGNVRELANAIEHSFVHCKGVLIHHSDLPQNIASAPPVTVSRGAQRAQGKLDLVERELIVKELERAHWKKALAARRLGMSRATLWRKMDKYGIAK
;
A
#
# COMPACT_ATOMS: atom_id res chain seq x y z
N MET A 1 7.45 -41.47 63.85
CA MET A 1 6.52 -40.40 63.45
C MET A 1 6.91 -39.90 62.07
N PRO A 2 6.02 -40.00 61.07
CA PRO A 2 5.98 -39.00 60.01
C PRO A 2 4.57 -38.39 59.95
N GLY A 3 4.51 -37.07 60.06
CA GLY A 3 3.29 -36.29 60.10
C GLY A 3 2.80 -35.88 58.71
N LYS A 4 1.47 -36.01 58.56
CA LYS A 4 0.48 -35.24 57.77
C LYS A 4 0.79 -34.87 56.31
N PRO A 5 -0.09 -35.26 55.35
CA PRO A 5 -0.10 -34.73 53.99
C PRO A 5 -0.80 -33.37 53.92
N ALA A 6 -0.29 -32.49 53.05
CA ALA A 6 -0.88 -31.19 52.75
C ALA A 6 -2.11 -31.36 51.84
N ALA A 7 -3.29 -31.17 52.42
CA ALA A 7 -4.54 -30.98 51.71
C ALA A 7 -4.51 -29.63 50.96
N ARG A 8 -4.38 -29.65 49.63
CA ARG A 8 -4.58 -28.44 48.80
C ARG A 8 -5.17 -28.67 47.39
N TYR A 9 -5.64 -29.88 47.08
CA TYR A 9 -6.22 -30.19 45.75
C TYR A 9 -7.65 -30.75 45.77
N THR A 10 -8.29 -30.88 46.93
CA THR A 10 -9.60 -31.54 47.03
C THR A 10 -10.80 -30.66 46.68
N ALA A 11 -10.65 -29.35 46.56
CA ALA A 11 -11.76 -28.46 46.18
C ALA A 11 -12.06 -28.47 44.67
N PHE A 12 -11.06 -28.75 43.82
CA PHE A 12 -11.23 -28.78 42.37
C PHE A 12 -11.75 -30.12 41.85
N GLU A 13 -11.40 -31.23 42.52
CA GLU A 13 -11.82 -32.58 42.12
C GLU A 13 -13.24 -32.93 42.59
N HIS A 14 -13.73 -32.32 43.66
CA HIS A 14 -15.11 -32.52 44.12
C HIS A 14 -16.16 -31.81 43.25
N ALA A 15 -15.78 -30.82 42.43
CA ALA A 15 -16.70 -30.16 41.50
C ALA A 15 -17.03 -31.01 40.24
N ILE A 16 -16.27 -32.08 39.97
CA ILE A 16 -16.41 -32.89 38.74
C ILE A 16 -17.33 -34.11 38.96
N ARG A 17 -17.70 -34.44 40.21
CA ARG A 17 -18.56 -35.59 40.52
C ARG A 17 -19.86 -35.15 41.19
N GLY A 18 -20.80 -34.76 40.34
CA GLY A 18 -22.23 -34.96 40.56
C GLY A 18 -22.81 -34.27 41.78
N GLU A 19 -23.09 -32.98 41.65
CA GLU A 19 -24.28 -32.32 42.18
C GLU A 19 -24.30 -30.89 41.63
N ILE A 20 -25.48 -30.28 41.57
CA ILE A 20 -25.75 -28.86 41.28
C ILE A 20 -26.08 -28.49 39.81
N ASN A 21 -27.39 -28.45 39.51
CA ASN A 21 -27.98 -27.86 38.30
C ASN A 21 -28.04 -26.30 38.31
N MET A 22 -27.61 -25.63 39.38
CA MET A 22 -27.58 -24.15 39.50
C MET A 22 -26.15 -23.54 39.52
N GLU A 23 -25.20 -24.05 40.30
CA GLU A 23 -23.78 -23.60 40.32
C GLU A 23 -23.07 -23.80 38.99
N ASN A 24 -23.34 -24.90 38.28
CA ASN A 24 -22.76 -25.15 36.96
C ASN A 24 -23.22 -24.09 35.94
N ASN A 25 -24.46 -23.59 36.08
CA ASN A 25 -24.98 -22.55 35.21
C ASN A 25 -24.38 -21.18 35.54
N GLN A 26 -24.25 -20.84 36.84
CA GLN A 26 -23.58 -19.61 37.27
C GLN A 26 -22.10 -19.57 36.88
N PHE A 27 -21.40 -20.70 36.98
CA PHE A 27 -19.99 -20.78 36.59
C PHE A 27 -19.82 -20.65 35.07
N CYS A 28 -20.66 -21.34 34.27
CA CYS A 28 -20.67 -21.18 32.82
C CYS A 28 -21.00 -19.74 32.40
N GLU A 29 -21.96 -19.08 33.06
CA GLU A 29 -22.26 -17.66 32.80
C GLU A 29 -21.10 -16.74 33.19
N ALA A 30 -20.42 -16.99 34.31
CA ALA A 30 -19.25 -16.23 34.71
C ALA A 30 -18.11 -16.34 33.68
N ILE A 31 -17.89 -17.55 33.14
CA ILE A 31 -16.92 -17.77 32.04
C ILE A 31 -17.34 -16.95 30.82
N LEU A 32 -18.57 -17.12 30.33
CA LEU A 32 -19.04 -16.42 29.12
C LEU A 32 -18.96 -14.89 29.25
N ASN A 33 -19.26 -14.35 30.44
CA ASN A 33 -19.21 -12.92 30.70
C ASN A 33 -17.80 -12.36 30.93
N SER A 34 -16.80 -13.22 31.14
CA SER A 34 -15.38 -12.83 31.21
C SER A 34 -14.73 -12.67 29.83
N ILE A 35 -15.38 -13.21 28.79
CA ILE A 35 -14.90 -13.14 27.41
C ILE A 35 -15.17 -11.74 26.85
N SER A 36 -14.16 -11.16 26.18
CA SER A 36 -14.23 -9.82 25.58
C SER A 36 -14.93 -9.78 24.21
N GLU A 37 -15.12 -10.95 23.60
CA GLU A 37 -15.91 -11.13 22.38
C GLU A 37 -17.38 -11.40 22.72
N GLY A 38 -18.27 -10.94 21.85
CA GLY A 38 -19.68 -11.31 21.91
C GLY A 38 -19.81 -12.81 21.72
N VAL A 39 -20.54 -13.47 22.63
CA VAL A 39 -20.83 -14.90 22.56
C VAL A 39 -22.32 -15.10 22.57
N MET A 40 -22.79 -15.84 21.57
CA MET A 40 -24.17 -16.25 21.39
C MET A 40 -24.23 -17.75 21.17
N THR A 41 -25.26 -18.39 21.71
CA THR A 41 -25.63 -19.75 21.30
C THR A 41 -27.00 -19.77 20.67
N LEU A 42 -27.18 -20.64 19.68
CA LEU A 42 -28.44 -20.91 18.99
C LEU A 42 -28.88 -22.33 19.26
N ASP A 43 -30.19 -22.54 19.43
CA ASP A 43 -30.78 -23.88 19.42
C ASP A 43 -30.98 -24.40 17.97
N ARG A 44 -31.58 -25.58 17.84
CA ARG A 44 -31.88 -26.21 16.54
C ARG A 44 -32.92 -25.44 15.71
N ASP A 45 -33.67 -24.52 16.34
CA ASP A 45 -34.69 -23.69 15.71
C ASP A 45 -34.19 -22.26 15.45
N TRP A 46 -32.87 -22.03 15.48
CA TRP A 46 -32.21 -20.74 15.23
C TRP A 46 -32.53 -19.66 16.27
N ARG A 47 -33.01 -20.06 17.45
CA ARG A 47 -33.33 -19.12 18.53
C ARG A 47 -32.15 -18.93 19.45
N ILE A 48 -31.98 -17.69 19.90
CA ILE A 48 -30.90 -17.29 20.79
C ILE A 48 -31.11 -17.90 22.18
N ALA A 49 -30.25 -18.84 22.56
CA ALA A 49 -30.29 -19.53 23.84
C ALA A 49 -29.36 -18.87 24.89
N SER A 50 -28.30 -18.19 24.45
CA SER A 50 -27.37 -17.46 25.32
C SER A 50 -26.89 -16.17 24.67
N TRP A 51 -26.58 -15.19 25.50
CA TRP A 51 -26.08 -13.87 25.12
C TRP A 51 -25.22 -13.30 26.25
N ASN A 52 -23.93 -13.12 26.01
CA ASN A 52 -23.02 -12.63 27.05
C ASN A 52 -22.97 -11.09 27.12
N ARG A 53 -22.30 -10.57 28.16
CA ARG A 53 -22.13 -9.12 28.39
C ARG A 53 -21.45 -8.40 27.22
N ALA A 54 -20.46 -9.01 26.58
CA ALA A 54 -19.78 -8.40 25.45
C ALA A 54 -20.72 -8.27 24.23
N ALA A 55 -21.59 -9.24 24.00
CA ALA A 55 -22.61 -9.19 22.95
C ALA A 55 -23.59 -8.03 23.18
N GLU A 56 -23.98 -7.77 24.42
CA GLU A 56 -24.78 -6.57 24.77
C GLU A 56 -24.04 -5.28 24.45
N HIS A 57 -22.77 -5.16 24.84
CA HIS A 57 -21.99 -3.94 24.59
C HIS A 57 -21.77 -3.67 23.10
N ILE A 58 -21.47 -4.72 22.32
CA ILE A 58 -21.20 -4.60 20.88
C ILE A 58 -22.48 -4.23 20.12
N THR A 59 -23.60 -4.88 20.41
CA THR A 59 -24.82 -4.74 19.60
C THR A 59 -25.82 -3.72 20.17
N GLY A 60 -25.69 -3.37 21.45
CA GLY A 60 -26.64 -2.55 22.18
C GLY A 60 -27.92 -3.28 22.60
N PHE A 61 -28.12 -4.56 22.23
CA PHE A 61 -29.29 -5.34 22.66
C PHE A 61 -29.00 -6.05 23.98
N HIS A 62 -29.90 -5.86 24.97
CA HIS A 62 -29.80 -6.59 26.23
C HIS A 62 -30.26 -8.04 26.07
N ARG A 63 -29.70 -8.92 26.89
CA ARG A 63 -30.00 -10.35 26.89
C ARG A 63 -31.51 -10.64 26.95
N GLU A 64 -32.23 -9.96 27.83
CA GLU A 64 -33.69 -10.11 27.99
C GLU A 64 -34.48 -9.78 26.71
N GLU A 65 -33.91 -8.95 25.85
CA GLU A 65 -34.54 -8.54 24.59
C GLU A 65 -34.31 -9.53 23.45
N VAL A 66 -33.32 -10.41 23.56
CA VAL A 66 -32.88 -11.29 22.46
C VAL A 66 -33.12 -12.76 22.71
N LEU A 67 -33.14 -13.20 23.96
CA LEU A 67 -33.35 -14.61 24.31
C LEU A 67 -34.66 -15.14 23.72
N GLY A 68 -34.60 -16.35 23.16
CA GLY A 68 -35.71 -17.04 22.55
C GLY A 68 -36.17 -16.49 21.19
N LYS A 69 -35.61 -15.36 20.73
CA LYS A 69 -35.87 -14.81 19.40
C LYS A 69 -34.95 -15.42 18.35
N GLU A 70 -35.40 -15.43 17.11
CA GLU A 70 -34.57 -15.87 15.97
C GLU A 70 -33.42 -14.89 15.75
N CYS A 71 -32.20 -15.40 15.58
CA CYS A 71 -31.00 -14.58 15.40
C CYS A 71 -31.12 -13.58 14.23
N MET A 72 -31.80 -13.98 13.15
CA MET A 72 -32.03 -13.16 11.96
C MET A 72 -32.79 -11.86 12.26
N THR A 73 -33.67 -11.89 13.27
CA THR A 73 -34.49 -10.73 13.65
C THR A 73 -33.68 -9.65 14.37
N ILE A 74 -32.61 -10.09 15.06
CA ILE A 74 -31.69 -9.23 15.81
C ILE A 74 -30.60 -8.70 14.89
N PHE A 75 -29.85 -9.58 14.24
CA PHE A 75 -28.72 -9.18 13.41
C PHE A 75 -29.12 -8.54 12.09
N ARG A 76 -30.25 -8.96 11.51
CA ARG A 76 -30.75 -8.48 10.21
C ARG A 76 -29.65 -8.44 9.13
N ALA A 77 -28.68 -9.35 9.22
CA ALA A 77 -27.52 -9.36 8.35
C ALA A 77 -27.94 -9.78 6.94
N ALA A 78 -27.33 -9.17 5.92
CA ALA A 78 -27.62 -9.52 4.51
C ALA A 78 -27.32 -11.00 4.18
N LEU A 79 -26.54 -11.69 5.02
CA LEU A 79 -26.14 -13.10 4.87
C LEU A 79 -27.12 -14.09 5.49
N CYS A 80 -28.13 -13.63 6.24
CA CYS A 80 -29.16 -14.48 6.84
C CYS A 80 -30.09 -15.05 5.76
N ARG A 81 -29.67 -16.14 5.10
CA ARG A 81 -30.46 -17.15 4.35
C ARG A 81 -29.58 -18.06 3.49
N GLU A 82 -28.59 -17.51 2.77
CA GLU A 82 -27.78 -18.30 1.81
C GLU A 82 -26.32 -18.49 2.24
N HIS A 83 -25.82 -17.70 3.19
CA HIS A 83 -24.40 -17.67 3.57
C HIS A 83 -24.16 -17.51 5.08
N CYS A 84 -25.10 -17.95 5.91
CA CYS A 84 -24.98 -17.86 7.37
C CYS A 84 -23.80 -18.75 7.87
N PRO A 85 -22.84 -18.20 8.65
CA PRO A 85 -21.72 -18.98 9.18
C PRO A 85 -22.17 -20.14 10.07
N VAL A 86 -23.22 -19.95 10.87
CA VAL A 86 -23.76 -21.02 11.73
C VAL A 86 -24.43 -22.11 10.91
N ASP A 87 -25.21 -21.76 9.88
CA ASP A 87 -25.80 -22.75 8.95
C ASP A 87 -24.75 -23.60 8.24
N LYS A 88 -23.67 -22.97 7.78
CA LYS A 88 -22.54 -23.70 7.22
C LYS A 88 -21.87 -24.60 8.26
N ALA A 89 -21.68 -24.13 9.49
CA ALA A 89 -21.04 -24.91 10.55
C ALA A 89 -21.90 -26.11 11.01
N LEU A 90 -23.22 -25.93 11.09
CA LEU A 90 -24.16 -27.00 11.46
C LEU A 90 -24.32 -28.03 10.33
N SER A 91 -24.40 -27.59 9.08
CA SER A 91 -24.57 -28.50 7.93
C SER A 91 -23.31 -29.32 7.63
N CYS A 92 -22.11 -28.75 7.82
CA CYS A 92 -20.86 -29.48 7.59
C CYS A 92 -20.28 -30.16 8.84
N GLY A 93 -20.80 -29.85 10.04
CA GLY A 93 -20.28 -30.35 11.31
C GLY A 93 -18.89 -29.82 11.71
N HIS A 94 -18.36 -28.82 10.99
CA HIS A 94 -17.04 -28.23 11.23
C HIS A 94 -17.13 -26.74 11.56
N PRO A 95 -16.21 -26.20 12.37
CA PRO A 95 -16.16 -24.76 12.64
C PRO A 95 -15.87 -23.93 11.38
N TYR A 96 -16.38 -22.71 11.37
CA TYR A 96 -16.12 -21.69 10.37
C TYR A 96 -15.53 -20.46 11.05
N HIS A 97 -14.45 -19.90 10.52
CA HIS A 97 -13.67 -18.86 11.18
C HIS A 97 -13.53 -17.60 10.31
N ASP A 98 -13.32 -16.47 10.98
CA ASP A 98 -12.96 -15.17 10.39
C ASP A 98 -13.92 -14.67 9.29
N VAL A 99 -15.24 -14.85 9.48
CA VAL A 99 -16.24 -14.34 8.53
C VAL A 99 -16.63 -12.93 8.90
N GLU A 100 -16.36 -11.97 8.01
CA GLU A 100 -16.82 -10.60 8.19
C GLU A 100 -18.30 -10.46 7.78
N ILE A 101 -19.14 -9.93 8.66
CA ILE A 101 -20.56 -9.65 8.42
C ILE A 101 -20.90 -8.21 8.78
N ALA A 102 -21.89 -7.64 8.10
CA ALA A 102 -22.45 -6.33 8.43
C ALA A 102 -23.85 -6.49 9.03
N ILE A 103 -24.08 -5.82 10.17
CA ILE A 103 -25.35 -5.86 10.91
C ILE A 103 -25.79 -4.45 11.28
N HIS A 104 -27.07 -4.28 11.59
CA HIS A 104 -27.55 -3.07 12.25
C HIS A 104 -27.63 -3.30 13.75
N ASN A 105 -26.98 -2.44 14.53
CA ASN A 105 -27.08 -2.47 15.98
C ASN A 105 -28.46 -1.95 16.46
N LYS A 106 -28.72 -1.93 17.77
CA LYS A 106 -30.00 -1.45 18.32
C LYS A 106 -30.33 0.01 17.96
N ARG A 107 -29.31 0.84 17.74
CA ARG A 107 -29.44 2.24 17.29
C ARG A 107 -29.62 2.37 15.78
N ASN A 108 -29.74 1.25 15.06
CA ASN A 108 -29.82 1.15 13.62
C ASN A 108 -28.55 1.62 12.89
N GLU A 109 -27.43 1.70 13.60
CA GLU A 109 -26.12 2.01 13.02
C GLU A 109 -25.53 0.75 12.39
N LEU A 110 -24.90 0.90 11.21
CA LEU A 110 -24.22 -0.21 10.55
C LEU A 110 -22.90 -0.49 11.26
N ILE A 111 -22.73 -1.71 11.77
CA ILE A 111 -21.49 -2.17 12.39
C ILE A 111 -21.00 -3.45 11.70
N HIS A 112 -19.68 -3.60 11.65
CA HIS A 112 -19.00 -4.74 11.03
C HIS A 112 -18.49 -5.66 12.13
N LEU A 113 -18.86 -6.93 12.04
CA LEU A 113 -18.44 -7.96 12.97
C LEU A 113 -17.56 -8.98 12.27
N MET A 114 -16.54 -9.48 12.97
CA MET A 114 -15.84 -10.68 12.58
C MET A 114 -16.36 -11.85 13.40
N VAL A 115 -16.86 -12.87 12.71
CA VAL A 115 -17.66 -13.95 13.28
C VAL A 115 -16.96 -15.30 13.11
N ASN A 116 -16.98 -16.08 14.19
CA ASN A 116 -16.65 -17.49 14.19
C ASN A 116 -17.90 -18.28 14.57
N ALA A 117 -18.14 -19.40 13.90
CA ALA A 117 -19.27 -20.28 14.18
C ALA A 117 -18.80 -21.73 14.37
N ALA A 118 -19.37 -22.44 15.33
CA ALA A 118 -19.09 -23.85 15.57
C ALA A 118 -20.36 -24.61 16.00
N PRO A 119 -20.52 -25.88 15.61
CA PRO A 119 -21.59 -26.72 16.14
C PRO A 119 -21.37 -27.03 17.64
N LEU A 120 -22.46 -27.06 18.40
CA LEU A 120 -22.50 -27.55 19.77
C LEU A 120 -22.98 -29.00 19.78
N TYR A 121 -22.30 -29.86 20.54
CA TYR A 121 -22.61 -31.28 20.64
C TYR A 121 -23.08 -31.66 22.05
N ASP A 122 -24.00 -32.62 22.15
CA ASP A 122 -24.29 -33.29 23.41
C ASP A 122 -23.26 -34.39 23.74
N SER A 123 -23.44 -35.04 24.88
CA SER A 123 -22.60 -36.17 25.33
C SER A 123 -22.65 -37.38 24.41
N ASN A 124 -23.64 -37.47 23.51
CA ASN A 124 -23.82 -38.56 22.56
C ASN A 124 -23.27 -38.20 21.17
N GLY A 125 -22.67 -37.02 21.01
CA GLY A 125 -22.13 -36.54 19.74
C GLY A 125 -23.19 -36.00 18.76
N GLN A 126 -24.43 -35.75 19.21
CA GLN A 126 -25.45 -35.11 18.38
C GLN A 126 -25.34 -33.58 18.46
N ILE A 127 -25.53 -32.92 17.32
CA ILE A 127 -25.58 -31.46 17.25
C ILE A 127 -26.83 -30.96 17.99
N ILE A 128 -26.67 -30.13 19.02
CA ILE A 128 -27.75 -29.55 19.82
C ILE A 128 -27.98 -28.05 19.53
N GLY A 129 -27.10 -27.43 18.76
CA GLY A 129 -27.17 -26.01 18.46
C GLY A 129 -25.89 -25.49 17.84
N GLY A 130 -25.76 -24.16 17.76
CA GLY A 130 -24.57 -23.47 17.28
C GLY A 130 -24.00 -22.51 18.31
N LEU A 131 -22.69 -22.37 18.35
CA LEU A 131 -21.96 -21.32 19.04
C LEU A 131 -21.51 -20.29 18.01
N GLU A 132 -21.78 -19.03 18.27
CA GLU A 132 -21.27 -17.92 17.49
C GLU A 132 -20.47 -17.00 18.41
N THR A 133 -19.21 -16.73 18.06
CA THR A 133 -18.43 -15.66 18.69
C THR A 133 -18.19 -14.55 17.70
N PHE A 134 -18.23 -13.31 18.16
CA PHE A 134 -18.07 -12.16 17.30
C PHE A 134 -17.38 -10.99 18.00
N ARG A 135 -16.62 -10.22 17.22
CA ARG A 135 -15.96 -9.00 17.67
C ARG A 135 -16.27 -7.84 16.74
N ASP A 136 -16.39 -6.65 17.32
CA ASP A 136 -16.56 -5.42 16.54
C ASP A 136 -15.25 -5.07 15.82
N VAL A 137 -15.32 -5.01 14.49
CA VAL A 137 -14.21 -4.61 13.61
C VAL A 137 -14.58 -3.36 12.79
N SER A 138 -15.62 -2.63 13.19
CA SER A 138 -16.11 -1.44 12.48
C SER A 138 -15.02 -0.40 12.33
N GLN A 139 -14.22 -0.14 13.37
CA GLN A 139 -13.12 0.82 13.28
C GLN A 139 -12.09 0.40 12.22
N ASN A 140 -11.73 -0.88 12.18
CA ASN A 140 -10.82 -1.42 11.17
C ASN A 140 -11.41 -1.31 9.76
N TYR A 141 -12.70 -1.62 9.62
CA TYR A 141 -13.42 -1.50 8.35
C TYR A 141 -13.44 -0.05 7.85
N TRP A 142 -13.89 0.90 8.66
CA TRP A 142 -13.98 2.31 8.28
C TRP A 142 -12.60 2.91 8.00
N MET A 143 -11.58 2.54 8.76
CA MET A 143 -10.21 2.95 8.47
C MET A 143 -9.73 2.38 7.13
N ARG A 144 -10.07 1.14 6.80
CA ARG A 144 -9.78 0.54 5.48
C ARG A 144 -10.55 1.24 4.36
N GLU A 145 -11.82 1.58 4.55
CA GLU A 145 -12.61 2.32 3.56
C GLU A 145 -12.11 3.75 3.37
N GLU A 146 -11.68 4.44 4.43
CA GLU A 146 -11.04 5.76 4.31
C GLU A 146 -9.73 5.66 3.52
N LEU A 147 -8.91 4.64 3.78
CA LEU A 147 -7.71 4.37 3.00
C LEU A 147 -8.06 4.04 1.54
N LYS A 148 -9.10 3.25 1.26
CA LYS A 148 -9.57 3.02 -0.12
C LYS A 148 -10.05 4.30 -0.79
N ALA A 149 -10.75 5.17 -0.07
CA ALA A 149 -11.20 6.46 -0.59
C ALA A 149 -10.02 7.41 -0.87
N GLN A 150 -8.95 7.33 -0.06
CA GLN A 150 -7.74 8.13 -0.22
C GLN A 150 -6.78 7.60 -1.30
N TYR A 151 -6.73 6.28 -1.48
CA TYR A 151 -5.74 5.60 -2.33
C TYR A 151 -6.36 4.80 -3.48
N GLY A 152 -7.66 4.92 -3.70
CA GLY A 152 -8.36 4.21 -4.76
C GLY A 152 -8.11 4.77 -6.14
N TYR A 153 -8.61 4.08 -7.18
CA TYR A 153 -8.45 4.47 -8.58
C TYR A 153 -8.83 5.93 -8.85
N ALA A 154 -9.83 6.45 -8.15
CA ALA A 154 -10.27 7.84 -8.25
C ALA A 154 -9.19 8.88 -7.90
N ASN A 155 -8.13 8.48 -7.19
CA ASN A 155 -7.00 9.34 -6.83
C ASN A 155 -5.81 9.21 -7.78
N ILE A 156 -5.83 8.24 -8.70
CA ILE A 156 -4.92 8.23 -9.84
C ILE A 156 -5.51 9.19 -10.86
N VAL A 157 -4.90 10.36 -10.99
CA VAL A 157 -5.41 11.44 -11.85
C VAL A 157 -4.55 11.50 -13.11
N GLY A 158 -5.20 11.28 -14.25
CA GLY A 158 -4.61 11.45 -15.58
C GLY A 158 -5.53 10.89 -16.66
N ARG A 159 -5.47 11.48 -17.85
CA ARG A 159 -6.18 11.08 -19.07
C ARG A 159 -5.28 11.04 -20.31
N SER A 160 -4.01 11.44 -20.16
CA SER A 160 -3.01 11.42 -21.22
C SER A 160 -2.81 10.00 -21.76
N GLU A 161 -2.37 9.89 -23.01
CA GLU A 161 -2.13 8.59 -23.65
C GLU A 161 -1.16 7.70 -22.86
N PRO A 162 -0.03 8.20 -22.31
CA PRO A 162 0.83 7.40 -21.45
C PRO A 162 0.13 6.88 -20.19
N MET A 163 -0.82 7.64 -19.63
CA MET A 163 -1.58 7.20 -18.47
C MET A 163 -2.65 6.16 -18.82
N LYS A 164 -3.25 6.20 -20.02
CA LYS A 164 -4.18 5.15 -20.47
C LYS A 164 -3.50 3.78 -20.50
N ILE A 165 -2.27 3.72 -21.03
CA ILE A 165 -1.46 2.51 -21.03
C ILE A 165 -1.24 1.99 -19.59
N VAL A 166 -0.98 2.89 -18.64
CA VAL A 166 -0.87 2.51 -17.22
C VAL A 166 -2.19 1.94 -16.72
N TYR A 167 -3.34 2.56 -17.00
CA TYR A 167 -4.64 2.02 -16.57
C TYR A 167 -4.93 0.64 -17.15
N ASP A 168 -4.71 0.44 -18.45
CA ASP A 168 -4.92 -0.85 -19.11
C ASP A 168 -4.10 -1.97 -18.45
N ILE A 169 -2.84 -1.64 -18.12
CA ILE A 169 -1.95 -2.54 -17.37
C ILE A 169 -2.53 -2.83 -15.99
N LEU A 170 -2.93 -1.81 -15.24
CA LEU A 170 -3.45 -2.00 -13.88
C LEU A 170 -4.72 -2.85 -13.88
N GLU A 171 -5.63 -2.62 -14.82
CA GLU A 171 -6.85 -3.42 -14.99
C GLU A 171 -6.54 -4.90 -15.20
N SER A 172 -5.54 -5.22 -16.03
CA SER A 172 -5.10 -6.60 -16.25
C SER A 172 -4.51 -7.26 -14.99
N LEU A 173 -3.98 -6.46 -14.06
CA LEU A 173 -3.34 -6.92 -12.82
C LEU A 173 -4.30 -7.09 -11.64
N LEU A 174 -5.48 -6.47 -11.67
CA LEU A 174 -6.43 -6.49 -10.55
C LEU A 174 -6.90 -7.90 -10.16
N GLY A 175 -7.04 -8.81 -11.12
CA GLY A 175 -7.45 -10.19 -10.87
C GLY A 175 -6.31 -11.12 -10.43
N THR A 176 -5.08 -10.62 -10.29
CA THR A 176 -3.87 -11.46 -10.19
C THR A 176 -3.14 -11.27 -8.87
N ASP A 177 -2.42 -12.32 -8.46
CA ASP A 177 -1.54 -12.33 -7.29
C ASP A 177 -0.05 -12.28 -7.68
N THR A 178 0.25 -11.84 -8.90
CA THR A 178 1.62 -11.80 -9.43
C THR A 178 2.48 -10.71 -8.77
N THR A 179 3.80 -10.90 -8.83
CA THR A 179 4.78 -9.88 -8.42
C THR A 179 4.79 -8.74 -9.42
N VAL A 180 4.69 -7.50 -8.92
CA VAL A 180 4.67 -6.29 -9.76
C VAL A 180 5.88 -5.41 -9.44
N LEU A 181 6.56 -4.92 -10.48
CA LEU A 181 7.64 -3.95 -10.37
C LEU A 181 7.20 -2.60 -10.94
N ILE A 182 7.04 -1.60 -10.08
CA ILE A 182 6.63 -0.25 -10.45
C ILE A 182 7.88 0.62 -10.63
N GLN A 183 8.16 1.05 -11.85
CA GLN A 183 9.30 1.91 -12.16
C GLN A 183 8.83 3.32 -12.48
N GLY A 184 9.57 4.31 -12.01
CA GLY A 184 9.30 5.70 -12.36
C GLY A 184 9.98 6.66 -11.41
N GLU A 185 10.16 7.90 -11.86
CA GLU A 185 10.84 8.93 -11.09
C GLU A 185 10.19 9.19 -9.72
N SER A 186 10.93 9.82 -8.82
CA SER A 186 10.36 10.19 -7.51
C SER A 186 9.20 11.17 -7.70
N GLY A 187 8.13 10.99 -6.92
CA GLY A 187 6.96 11.86 -6.97
C GLY A 187 5.97 11.60 -8.12
N THR A 188 6.09 10.51 -8.88
CA THR A 188 5.12 10.15 -9.95
C THR A 188 3.85 9.48 -9.45
N GLY A 189 3.85 8.95 -8.23
CA GLY A 189 2.70 8.28 -7.60
C GLY A 189 2.82 6.76 -7.41
N LYS A 190 4.03 6.18 -7.39
CA LYS A 190 4.26 4.74 -7.26
C LYS A 190 3.50 4.07 -6.11
N GLU A 191 3.45 4.69 -4.93
CA GLU A 191 2.71 4.16 -3.78
C GLU A 191 1.19 4.13 -4.02
N LEU A 192 0.63 5.12 -4.73
CA LEU A 192 -0.81 5.13 -5.07
C LEU A 192 -1.16 3.91 -5.91
N ILE A 193 -0.29 3.57 -6.87
CA ILE A 193 -0.45 2.40 -7.74
C ILE A 193 -0.39 1.11 -6.93
N ALA A 194 0.61 0.96 -6.05
CA ALA A 194 0.73 -0.22 -5.20
C ALA A 194 -0.50 -0.44 -4.31
N ARG A 195 -1.03 0.65 -3.73
CA ARG A 195 -2.24 0.60 -2.92
C ARG A 195 -3.48 0.28 -3.74
N ALA A 196 -3.63 0.85 -4.93
CA ALA A 196 -4.73 0.52 -5.84
C ALA A 196 -4.71 -0.97 -6.21
N LEU A 197 -3.55 -1.53 -6.57
CA LEU A 197 -3.40 -2.96 -6.87
C LEU A 197 -3.78 -3.86 -5.69
N HIS A 198 -3.52 -3.43 -4.45
CA HIS A 198 -3.94 -4.16 -3.26
C HIS A 198 -5.45 -4.05 -3.00
N PHE A 199 -5.99 -2.83 -2.92
CA PHE A 199 -7.38 -2.58 -2.52
C PHE A 199 -8.42 -3.06 -3.52
N TYR A 200 -8.05 -3.21 -4.79
CA TYR A 200 -8.89 -3.78 -5.83
C TYR A 200 -8.44 -5.18 -6.26
N GLY A 201 -7.45 -5.74 -5.56
CA GLY A 201 -6.89 -7.06 -5.83
C GLY A 201 -7.56 -8.20 -5.06
N PRO A 202 -7.09 -9.45 -5.24
CA PRO A 202 -7.63 -10.64 -4.56
C PRO A 202 -7.45 -10.58 -3.03
N ARG A 203 -6.41 -9.87 -2.56
CA ARG A 203 -6.04 -9.73 -1.15
C ARG A 203 -6.55 -8.42 -0.52
N LYS A 204 -7.57 -7.78 -1.08
CA LYS A 204 -8.11 -6.47 -0.62
C LYS A 204 -8.55 -6.42 0.85
N ASP A 205 -8.89 -7.59 1.42
CA ASP A 205 -9.32 -7.77 2.81
C ASP A 205 -8.21 -8.24 3.76
N ARG A 206 -6.98 -8.32 3.24
CA ARG A 206 -5.79 -8.77 3.97
C ARG A 206 -4.85 -7.59 4.27
N PRO A 207 -3.82 -7.76 5.11
CA PRO A 207 -2.91 -6.67 5.44
C PRO A 207 -2.18 -6.11 4.21
N PHE A 208 -2.02 -4.79 4.16
CA PHE A 208 -1.07 -4.10 3.29
C PHE A 208 0.05 -3.52 4.14
N VAL A 209 1.24 -4.10 4.02
CA VAL A 209 2.44 -3.67 4.75
C VAL A 209 3.35 -2.93 3.78
N ALA A 210 3.74 -1.71 4.10
CA ALA A 210 4.64 -0.90 3.27
C ALA A 210 5.92 -0.59 4.03
N ILE A 211 7.04 -0.60 3.32
CA ILE A 211 8.35 -0.18 3.83
C ILE A 211 9.16 0.50 2.73
N ASN A 212 9.81 1.60 3.08
CA ASN A 212 10.74 2.29 2.19
C ASN A 212 12.17 1.84 2.51
N CYS A 213 12.82 1.16 1.56
CA CYS A 213 14.14 0.58 1.72
C CYS A 213 15.25 1.63 1.80
N SER A 214 15.04 2.84 1.26
CA SER A 214 16.02 3.93 1.29
C SER A 214 16.02 4.72 2.61
N ALA A 215 14.95 4.61 3.40
CA ALA A 215 14.76 5.39 4.62
C ALA A 215 15.50 4.82 5.85
N LEU A 216 15.99 3.57 5.77
CA LEU A 216 16.54 2.83 6.89
C LEU A 216 17.99 2.41 6.63
N PRO A 217 18.88 2.48 7.64
CA PRO A 217 20.20 1.84 7.57
C PRO A 217 20.08 0.33 7.35
N GLU A 218 21.07 -0.27 6.71
CA GLU A 218 21.05 -1.69 6.28
C GLU A 218 20.63 -2.66 7.39
N GLY A 219 21.28 -2.64 8.57
CA GLY A 219 20.95 -3.56 9.66
C GLY A 219 19.56 -3.36 10.26
N VAL A 220 19.04 -2.12 10.20
CA VAL A 220 17.67 -1.82 10.62
C VAL A 220 16.68 -2.31 9.57
N LEU A 221 16.97 -2.09 8.28
CA LEU A 221 16.14 -2.58 7.19
C LEU A 221 16.04 -4.12 7.21
N GLU A 222 17.15 -4.81 7.43
CA GLU A 222 17.18 -6.26 7.55
C GLU A 222 16.30 -6.75 8.71
N THR A 223 16.42 -6.10 9.87
CA THR A 223 15.60 -6.39 11.05
C THR A 223 14.12 -6.10 10.81
N GLU A 224 13.78 -4.98 10.16
CA GLU A 224 12.40 -4.63 9.88
C GLU A 224 11.77 -5.61 8.87
N LEU A 225 12.52 -6.07 7.86
CA LEU A 225 12.02 -7.01 6.85
C LEU A 225 11.84 -8.42 7.42
N PHE A 226 12.87 -8.96 8.07
CA PHE A 226 12.95 -10.37 8.45
C PHE A 226 12.80 -10.62 9.96
N GLY A 227 12.73 -9.59 10.80
CA GLY A 227 12.63 -9.75 12.24
C GLY A 227 13.92 -10.29 12.90
N HIS A 228 13.91 -10.35 14.23
CA HIS A 228 15.01 -10.88 15.02
C HIS A 228 14.52 -11.60 16.28
N VAL A 229 15.35 -12.50 16.79
CA VAL A 229 15.17 -13.08 18.13
C VAL A 229 15.96 -12.31 19.17
N LYS A 230 15.52 -12.38 20.43
CA LYS A 230 16.22 -11.81 21.57
C LYS A 230 17.65 -12.33 21.61
N GLY A 231 18.62 -11.42 21.74
CA GLY A 231 20.04 -11.73 21.79
C GLY A 231 20.73 -11.88 20.44
N ALA A 232 20.04 -11.63 19.31
CA ALA A 232 20.64 -11.71 17.98
C ALA A 232 21.78 -10.69 17.74
N PHE A 233 21.72 -9.53 18.39
CA PHE A 233 22.77 -8.49 18.37
C PHE A 233 22.68 -7.62 19.64
N THR A 234 23.66 -6.74 19.84
CA THR A 234 23.70 -5.78 20.94
C THR A 234 22.50 -4.81 20.85
N GLY A 235 21.53 -4.97 21.75
CA GLY A 235 20.28 -4.19 21.76
C GLY A 235 19.01 -4.98 21.39
N ALA A 236 19.14 -6.25 20.99
CA ALA A 236 18.01 -7.15 20.76
C ALA A 236 17.40 -7.64 22.09
N ILE A 237 16.70 -6.76 22.81
CA ILE A 237 16.17 -7.02 24.16
C ILE A 237 14.95 -7.96 24.13
N ARG A 238 14.19 -7.96 23.03
CA ARG A 238 12.99 -8.78 22.82
C ARG A 238 12.95 -9.34 21.40
N ASN A 239 12.09 -10.34 21.18
CA ASN A 239 11.80 -10.80 19.82
C ASN A 239 11.05 -9.71 19.04
N HIS A 240 11.29 -9.63 17.74
CA HIS A 240 10.61 -8.73 16.82
C HIS A 240 10.21 -9.47 15.55
N ALA A 241 8.93 -9.42 15.19
CA ALA A 241 8.42 -10.00 13.95
C ALA A 241 8.68 -9.05 12.78
N GLY A 242 9.20 -9.57 11.66
CA GLY A 242 9.50 -8.78 10.46
C GLY A 242 8.27 -8.44 9.62
N LYS A 243 8.43 -7.54 8.65
CA LYS A 243 7.36 -7.15 7.71
C LYS A 243 6.83 -8.32 6.90
N PHE A 244 7.66 -9.30 6.55
CA PHE A 244 7.18 -10.51 5.85
C PHE A 244 6.19 -11.31 6.68
N GLU A 245 6.44 -11.45 7.99
CA GLU A 245 5.49 -12.08 8.93
C GLU A 245 4.21 -11.26 9.06
N LEU A 246 4.34 -9.94 9.22
CA LEU A 246 3.18 -9.04 9.34
C LEU A 246 2.33 -8.99 8.07
N ALA A 247 2.93 -9.22 6.91
CA ALA A 247 2.27 -9.23 5.61
C ALA A 247 1.75 -10.63 5.21
N ASN A 248 1.91 -11.65 6.06
CA ASN A 248 1.51 -13.01 5.74
C ASN A 248 0.01 -13.11 5.40
N GLY A 249 -0.32 -13.76 4.29
CA GLY A 249 -1.66 -13.80 3.70
C GLY A 249 -2.11 -12.50 3.03
N GLY A 250 -1.27 -11.45 3.04
CA GLY A 250 -1.56 -10.11 2.52
C GLY A 250 -0.60 -9.65 1.43
N THR A 251 -0.32 -8.35 1.37
CA THR A 251 0.55 -7.70 0.39
C THR A 251 1.68 -6.95 1.09
N LEU A 252 2.90 -7.14 0.62
CA LEU A 252 4.07 -6.37 1.03
C LEU A 252 4.49 -5.44 -0.10
N PHE A 253 4.58 -4.15 0.20
CA PHE A 253 5.08 -3.12 -0.69
C PHE A 253 6.48 -2.68 -0.28
N LEU A 254 7.45 -2.86 -1.18
CA LEU A 254 8.83 -2.42 -1.00
C LEU A 254 9.11 -1.21 -1.91
N ASP A 255 9.20 -0.02 -1.32
CA ASP A 255 9.56 1.20 -2.05
C ASP A 255 11.08 1.39 -2.07
N GLU A 256 11.58 1.96 -3.17
CA GLU A 256 13.00 2.12 -3.48
C GLU A 256 13.80 0.81 -3.37
N ILE A 257 13.27 -0.28 -3.94
CA ILE A 257 13.92 -1.61 -3.94
C ILE A 257 15.31 -1.60 -4.60
N GLY A 258 15.59 -0.61 -5.46
CA GLY A 258 16.91 -0.44 -6.06
C GLY A 258 18.01 -0.03 -5.08
N GLU A 259 17.70 0.29 -3.82
CA GLU A 259 18.67 0.73 -2.80
C GLU A 259 19.13 -0.39 -1.84
N ILE A 260 18.58 -1.60 -1.94
CA ILE A 260 18.92 -2.68 -1.01
C ILE A 260 20.36 -3.20 -1.21
N SER A 261 20.99 -3.59 -0.11
CA SER A 261 22.32 -4.18 -0.13
C SER A 261 22.32 -5.58 -0.74
N PRO A 262 23.47 -6.08 -1.25
CA PRO A 262 23.59 -7.44 -1.77
C PRO A 262 23.17 -8.53 -0.76
N ALA A 263 23.40 -8.31 0.54
CA ALA A 263 23.00 -9.26 1.58
C ALA A 263 21.46 -9.38 1.68
N ILE A 264 20.75 -8.25 1.63
CA ILE A 264 19.29 -8.22 1.62
C ILE A 264 18.75 -8.82 0.32
N GLN A 265 19.41 -8.60 -0.83
CA GLN A 265 19.01 -9.22 -2.10
C GLN A 265 18.98 -10.75 -2.02
N VAL A 266 19.99 -11.36 -1.42
CA VAL A 266 20.05 -12.84 -1.24
C VAL A 266 18.90 -13.34 -0.38
N LYS A 267 18.61 -12.67 0.73
CA LYS A 267 17.51 -13.06 1.62
C LYS A 267 16.15 -12.88 0.95
N LEU A 268 15.96 -11.78 0.24
CA LEU A 268 14.73 -11.50 -0.50
C LEU A 268 14.48 -12.54 -1.60
N LEU A 269 15.52 -12.94 -2.32
CA LEU A 269 15.44 -14.00 -3.33
C LEU A 269 14.94 -15.31 -2.71
N ARG A 270 15.50 -15.72 -1.57
CA ARG A 270 15.04 -16.93 -0.86
C ARG A 270 13.55 -16.87 -0.52
N VAL A 271 13.06 -15.73 -0.04
CA VAL A 271 11.63 -15.58 0.26
C VAL A 271 10.77 -15.73 -1.00
N LEU A 272 11.22 -15.18 -2.12
CA LEU A 272 10.49 -15.24 -3.39
C LEU A 272 10.48 -16.65 -4.01
N GLU A 273 11.53 -17.43 -3.81
CA GLU A 273 11.66 -18.77 -4.40
C GLU A 273 11.09 -19.87 -3.50
N GLU A 274 11.44 -19.85 -2.21
CA GLU A 274 11.14 -20.92 -1.27
C GLU A 274 9.88 -20.62 -0.43
N ARG A 275 9.37 -19.38 -0.48
CA ARG A 275 8.26 -18.89 0.37
C ARG A 275 8.55 -19.06 1.86
N GLU A 276 9.82 -18.99 2.24
CA GLU A 276 10.26 -19.05 3.62
C GLU A 276 11.45 -18.13 3.87
N PHE A 277 11.64 -17.76 5.13
CA PHE A 277 12.79 -16.98 5.57
C PHE A 277 13.16 -17.30 7.01
N GLN A 278 14.31 -16.81 7.45
CA GLN A 278 14.80 -16.94 8.83
C GLN A 278 14.92 -15.57 9.49
N ARG A 279 14.54 -15.48 10.77
CA ARG A 279 14.81 -14.29 11.59
C ARG A 279 16.31 -14.15 11.82
N ILE A 280 16.76 -12.92 12.07
CA ILE A 280 18.16 -12.68 12.46
C ILE A 280 18.43 -13.35 13.81
N GLY A 281 19.48 -14.17 13.87
CA GLY A 281 19.87 -14.93 15.06
C GLY A 281 19.04 -16.20 15.29
N ASP A 282 18.18 -16.59 14.35
CA ASP A 282 17.37 -17.80 14.40
C ASP A 282 17.69 -18.71 13.21
N ASN A 283 17.57 -20.02 13.40
CA ASN A 283 17.75 -21.03 12.35
C ASN A 283 16.42 -21.65 11.91
N ARG A 284 15.30 -21.26 12.54
CA ARG A 284 13.98 -21.75 12.19
C ARG A 284 13.47 -21.09 10.91
N ASN A 285 13.10 -21.91 9.93
CA ASN A 285 12.43 -21.44 8.72
C ASN A 285 10.97 -21.08 9.03
N ILE A 286 10.54 -19.91 8.58
CA ILE A 286 9.19 -19.38 8.71
C ILE A 286 8.59 -19.30 7.32
N LYS A 287 7.54 -20.08 7.07
CA LYS A 287 6.79 -20.03 5.81
C LYS A 287 5.88 -18.81 5.78
N VAL A 288 5.86 -18.12 4.63
CA VAL A 288 5.01 -16.97 4.40
C VAL A 288 4.39 -17.00 3.01
N ASP A 289 3.14 -16.55 2.93
CA ASP A 289 2.43 -16.36 1.67
C ASP A 289 2.14 -14.87 1.49
N VAL A 290 2.98 -14.18 0.71
CA VAL A 290 2.93 -12.72 0.56
C VAL A 290 2.91 -12.36 -0.92
N ARG A 291 1.94 -11.53 -1.32
CA ARG A 291 1.99 -10.86 -2.62
C ARG A 291 3.01 -9.72 -2.55
N LEU A 292 4.01 -9.74 -3.42
CA LEU A 292 5.04 -8.70 -3.45
C LEU A 292 4.72 -7.64 -4.51
N ILE A 293 4.71 -6.38 -4.10
CA ILE A 293 4.73 -5.23 -5.00
C ILE A 293 6.00 -4.44 -4.70
N THR A 294 6.79 -4.12 -5.71
CA THR A 294 8.03 -3.36 -5.53
C THR A 294 8.00 -2.07 -6.34
N ALA A 295 8.71 -1.06 -5.88
CA ALA A 295 8.85 0.22 -6.57
C ALA A 295 10.29 0.71 -6.55
N THR A 296 10.69 1.43 -7.59
CA THR A 296 12.03 2.02 -7.69
C THR A 296 12.05 3.21 -8.65
N ASN A 297 12.88 4.20 -8.35
CA ASN A 297 13.23 5.26 -9.30
C ASN A 297 14.47 4.93 -10.16
N LYS A 298 15.17 3.84 -9.87
CA LYS A 298 16.36 3.40 -10.61
C LYS A 298 16.02 2.41 -11.72
N ASP A 299 16.83 2.43 -12.77
CA ASP A 299 16.87 1.39 -13.79
C ASP A 299 17.57 0.15 -13.21
N LEU A 300 16.79 -0.84 -12.76
CA LEU A 300 17.34 -2.07 -12.18
C LEU A 300 18.14 -2.88 -13.19
N TYR A 301 17.75 -2.84 -14.47
CA TYR A 301 18.46 -3.58 -15.51
C TYR A 301 19.88 -3.03 -15.68
N ARG A 302 20.05 -1.69 -15.68
CA ARG A 302 21.40 -1.09 -15.62
C ARG A 302 22.18 -1.51 -14.37
N LYS A 303 21.52 -1.56 -13.20
CA LYS A 303 22.19 -2.01 -11.97
C LYS A 303 22.66 -3.47 -12.04
N VAL A 304 21.95 -4.32 -12.78
CA VAL A 304 22.36 -5.70 -13.07
C VAL A 304 23.61 -5.70 -13.96
N LEU A 305 23.64 -4.89 -15.03
CA LEU A 305 24.81 -4.75 -15.89
C LEU A 305 26.05 -4.26 -15.11
N ASP A 306 25.84 -3.37 -14.14
CA ASP A 306 26.89 -2.84 -13.26
C ASP A 306 27.22 -3.76 -12.07
N SER A 307 26.67 -4.98 -12.02
CA SER A 307 26.86 -5.98 -10.94
C SER A 307 26.49 -5.49 -9.52
N SER A 308 25.69 -4.43 -9.43
CA SER A 308 25.21 -3.86 -8.16
C SER A 308 23.83 -4.37 -7.74
N PHE A 309 23.17 -5.10 -8.62
CA PHE A 309 21.91 -5.79 -8.38
C PHE A 309 21.98 -7.18 -9.02
N ARG A 310 21.47 -8.21 -8.34
CA ARG A 310 21.54 -9.57 -8.86
C ARG A 310 20.54 -9.80 -10.00
N ASP A 311 20.97 -10.53 -11.01
CA ASP A 311 20.16 -10.90 -12.18
C ASP A 311 19.00 -11.82 -11.79
N ASP A 312 19.27 -12.84 -10.97
CA ASP A 312 18.28 -13.79 -10.45
C ASP A 312 17.09 -13.09 -9.75
N LEU A 313 17.39 -12.16 -8.84
CA LEU A 313 16.40 -11.36 -8.15
C LEU A 313 15.66 -10.41 -9.09
N TYR A 314 16.36 -9.78 -10.03
CA TYR A 314 15.73 -8.90 -11.02
C TYR A 314 14.63 -9.63 -11.80
N TYR A 315 14.88 -10.84 -12.30
CA TYR A 315 13.87 -11.60 -13.06
C TYR A 315 12.68 -12.05 -12.19
N ARG A 316 12.89 -12.29 -10.89
CA ARG A 316 11.80 -12.60 -9.94
C ARG A 316 10.95 -11.38 -9.58
N LEU A 317 11.55 -10.19 -9.54
CA LEU A 317 10.84 -8.94 -9.27
C LEU A 317 10.15 -8.39 -10.52
N SER A 318 10.80 -8.46 -11.68
CA SER A 318 10.32 -7.91 -12.95
C SER A 318 9.38 -8.88 -13.71
N VAL A 319 8.56 -9.63 -12.98
CA VAL A 319 7.55 -10.53 -13.58
C VAL A 319 6.52 -9.69 -14.35
N PHE A 320 6.08 -8.57 -13.77
CA PHE A 320 5.23 -7.61 -14.45
C PHE A 320 5.69 -6.17 -14.18
N PRO A 321 6.43 -5.54 -15.12
CA PRO A 321 6.89 -4.17 -14.97
C PRO A 321 5.78 -3.16 -15.31
N VAL A 322 5.64 -2.12 -14.51
CA VAL A 322 4.72 -0.99 -14.70
C VAL A 322 5.53 0.31 -14.71
N ASN A 323 5.62 0.95 -15.86
CA ASN A 323 6.38 2.19 -16.02
C ASN A 323 5.46 3.40 -15.84
N LEU A 324 5.73 4.23 -14.83
CA LEU A 324 5.02 5.49 -14.61
C LEU A 324 5.70 6.64 -15.35
N PRO A 325 4.98 7.33 -16.24
CA PRO A 325 5.54 8.45 -16.98
C PRO A 325 5.80 9.65 -16.05
N PRO A 326 6.93 10.35 -16.21
CA PRO A 326 7.17 11.62 -15.53
C PRO A 326 6.16 12.68 -15.99
N LEU A 327 5.89 13.67 -15.15
CA LEU A 327 4.85 14.67 -15.37
C LEU A 327 5.07 15.48 -16.67
N ARG A 328 6.34 15.71 -17.04
CA ARG A 328 6.73 16.38 -18.31
C ARG A 328 6.30 15.63 -19.58
N GLU A 329 6.08 14.32 -19.51
CA GLU A 329 5.60 13.48 -20.62
C GLU A 329 4.07 13.40 -20.67
N ARG A 330 3.37 13.88 -19.63
CA ARG A 330 1.91 13.89 -19.51
C ARG A 330 1.37 15.28 -19.18
N LYS A 331 1.78 16.29 -19.94
CA LYS A 331 1.43 17.70 -19.69
C LYS A 331 -0.08 17.97 -19.65
N GLU A 332 -0.85 17.23 -20.44
CA GLU A 332 -2.32 17.32 -20.47
C GLU A 332 -2.98 17.00 -19.12
N ASP A 333 -2.28 16.25 -18.26
CA ASP A 333 -2.74 15.88 -16.93
C ASP A 333 -2.47 16.97 -15.89
N ILE A 334 -1.58 17.93 -16.16
CA ILE A 334 -1.24 19.02 -15.22
C ILE A 334 -2.50 19.80 -14.83
N ARG A 335 -3.34 20.16 -15.81
CA ARG A 335 -4.59 20.87 -15.56
C ARG A 335 -5.56 20.06 -14.68
N LEU A 336 -5.65 18.76 -14.92
CA LEU A 336 -6.50 17.86 -14.11
C LEU A 336 -5.99 17.75 -12.68
N LEU A 337 -4.67 17.60 -12.52
CA LEU A 337 -4.00 17.54 -11.22
C LEU A 337 -4.18 18.84 -10.43
N ILE A 338 -4.04 19.99 -11.08
CA ILE A 338 -4.31 21.30 -10.45
C ILE A 338 -5.74 21.36 -9.94
N GLY A 339 -6.73 21.00 -10.77
CA GLY A 339 -8.13 20.97 -10.35
C GLY A 339 -8.39 20.00 -9.19
N TYR A 340 -7.73 18.85 -9.18
CA TYR A 340 -7.77 17.90 -8.06
C TYR A 340 -7.20 18.52 -6.77
N PHE A 341 -6.00 19.11 -6.84
CA PHE A 341 -5.36 19.71 -5.68
C PHE A 341 -6.12 20.92 -5.14
N ILE A 342 -6.71 21.75 -6.00
CA ILE A 342 -7.56 22.87 -5.59
C ILE A 342 -8.74 22.36 -4.75
N ARG A 343 -9.47 21.34 -5.23
CA ARG A 343 -10.58 20.74 -4.47
C ARG A 343 -10.09 20.15 -3.14
N LYS A 344 -8.96 19.45 -3.16
CA LYS A 344 -8.36 18.83 -1.98
C LYS A 344 -8.00 19.88 -0.92
N PHE A 345 -7.26 20.92 -1.30
CA PHE A 345 -6.77 21.93 -0.35
C PHE A 345 -7.87 22.89 0.11
N ASN A 346 -8.90 23.16 -0.69
CA ASN A 346 -10.08 23.89 -0.21
C ASN A 346 -10.75 23.15 0.96
N LYS A 347 -10.95 21.83 0.83
CA LYS A 347 -11.53 21.00 1.91
C LYS A 347 -10.64 20.98 3.16
N GLN A 348 -9.32 20.91 3.00
CA GLN A 348 -8.37 20.83 4.11
C GLN A 348 -8.16 22.17 4.83
N MET A 349 -8.07 23.27 4.09
CA MET A 349 -7.74 24.60 4.63
C MET A 349 -8.97 25.50 4.85
N GLY A 350 -10.18 25.02 4.55
CA GLY A 350 -11.42 25.80 4.69
C GLY A 350 -11.47 27.02 3.77
N LYS A 351 -10.79 26.98 2.63
CA LYS A 351 -10.77 28.05 1.61
C LYS A 351 -11.77 27.77 0.48
N SER A 352 -12.00 28.78 -0.35
CA SER A 352 -12.90 28.72 -1.53
C SER A 352 -12.20 29.24 -2.79
N ILE A 353 -10.97 28.81 -3.03
CA ILE A 353 -10.23 29.11 -4.26
C ILE A 353 -10.88 28.36 -5.42
N GLN A 354 -11.30 29.08 -6.45
CA GLN A 354 -12.02 28.55 -7.60
C GLN A 354 -11.09 28.03 -8.70
N GLY A 355 -9.86 28.54 -8.78
CA GLY A 355 -8.97 28.25 -9.90
C GLY A 355 -7.60 28.90 -9.81
N ILE A 356 -6.88 28.86 -10.92
CA ILE A 356 -5.61 29.56 -11.16
C ILE A 356 -5.80 30.50 -12.35
N ALA A 357 -5.05 31.60 -12.39
CA ALA A 357 -5.03 32.49 -13.55
C ALA A 357 -4.40 31.80 -14.78
N ASP A 358 -4.81 32.18 -16.00
CA ASP A 358 -4.30 31.56 -17.25
C ASP A 358 -2.77 31.69 -17.39
N GLN A 359 -2.20 32.83 -17.00
CA GLN A 359 -0.76 33.05 -16.99
C GLN A 359 -0.02 32.06 -16.06
N VAL A 360 -0.63 31.71 -14.93
CA VAL A 360 -0.08 30.71 -14.00
C VAL A 360 -0.13 29.33 -14.65
N LEU A 361 -1.21 28.99 -15.34
CA LEU A 361 -1.35 27.71 -16.02
C LEU A 361 -0.28 27.51 -17.10
N GLU A 362 0.01 28.54 -17.90
CA GLU A 362 1.06 28.49 -18.91
C GLU A 362 2.44 28.22 -18.30
N ILE A 363 2.75 28.86 -17.16
CA ILE A 363 4.00 28.64 -16.42
C ILE A 363 4.08 27.19 -15.92
N LEU A 364 3.00 26.69 -15.33
CA LEU A 364 2.94 25.33 -14.80
C LEU A 364 3.02 24.26 -15.91
N GLU A 365 2.44 24.50 -17.09
CA GLU A 365 2.53 23.58 -18.24
C GLU A 365 3.92 23.61 -18.93
N ALA A 366 4.65 24.74 -18.82
CA ALA A 366 5.99 24.90 -19.35
C ALA A 366 7.09 24.33 -18.43
N TYR A 367 6.83 24.26 -17.12
CA TYR A 367 7.81 23.81 -16.12
C TYR A 367 8.19 22.32 -16.30
N PRO A 368 9.47 21.92 -16.10
CA PRO A 368 9.93 20.55 -16.33
C PRO A 368 9.54 19.54 -15.23
N TRP A 369 9.12 20.01 -14.05
CA TRP A 369 8.67 19.17 -12.92
C TRP A 369 9.64 18.06 -12.49
N PRO A 370 10.89 18.37 -12.08
CA PRO A 370 11.85 17.37 -11.59
C PRO A 370 11.34 16.55 -10.38
N GLY A 371 10.47 17.12 -9.54
CA GLY A 371 9.81 16.41 -8.44
C GLY A 371 8.41 15.89 -8.79
N ASN A 372 8.04 15.89 -10.08
CA ASN A 372 6.81 15.35 -10.63
C ASN A 372 5.54 15.85 -9.89
N VAL A 373 4.59 14.97 -9.61
CA VAL A 373 3.30 15.30 -9.00
C VAL A 373 3.47 15.79 -7.55
N ARG A 374 4.50 15.32 -6.83
CA ARG A 374 4.81 15.77 -5.47
C ARG A 374 5.20 17.25 -5.45
N GLU A 375 6.05 17.67 -6.38
CA GLU A 375 6.43 19.08 -6.51
C GLU A 375 5.26 19.96 -6.95
N LEU A 376 4.42 19.49 -7.88
CA LEU A 376 3.19 20.19 -8.27
C LEU A 376 2.25 20.37 -7.08
N ALA A 377 2.02 19.32 -6.28
CA ALA A 377 1.19 19.40 -5.08
C ALA A 377 1.69 20.46 -4.11
N ASN A 378 3.00 20.44 -3.81
CA ASN A 378 3.65 21.41 -2.91
C ASN A 378 3.56 22.84 -3.45
N ALA A 379 3.70 23.03 -4.76
CA ALA A 379 3.58 24.35 -5.39
C ALA A 379 2.16 24.92 -5.27
N ILE A 380 1.14 24.09 -5.47
CA ILE A 380 -0.25 24.50 -5.30
C ILE A 380 -0.55 24.75 -3.82
N GLU A 381 -0.08 23.90 -2.90
CA GLU A 381 -0.23 24.11 -1.46
C GLU A 381 0.40 25.44 -1.00
N HIS A 382 1.62 25.73 -1.44
CA HIS A 382 2.29 27.02 -1.18
C HIS A 382 1.43 28.19 -1.67
N SER A 383 0.86 28.05 -2.86
CA SER A 383 0.00 29.08 -3.46
C SER A 383 -1.29 29.27 -2.66
N PHE A 384 -1.85 28.19 -2.11
CA PHE A 384 -3.00 28.24 -1.22
C PHE A 384 -2.71 29.04 0.05
N VAL A 385 -1.50 28.96 0.61
CA VAL A 385 -1.13 29.75 1.80
C VAL A 385 -1.09 31.25 1.50
N HIS A 386 -0.54 31.65 0.36
CA HIS A 386 -0.32 33.05 -0.02
C HIS A 386 -1.55 33.72 -0.65
N CYS A 387 -2.37 32.93 -1.35
CA CYS A 387 -3.55 33.44 -2.03
C CYS A 387 -4.58 33.97 -1.02
N LYS A 388 -4.93 35.26 -1.20
CA LYS A 388 -5.96 35.98 -0.42
C LYS A 388 -7.31 36.04 -1.13
N GLY A 389 -7.35 35.69 -2.42
CA GLY A 389 -8.53 35.79 -3.28
C GLY A 389 -9.15 34.43 -3.64
N VAL A 390 -9.97 34.44 -4.69
CA VAL A 390 -10.60 33.24 -5.26
C VAL A 390 -9.78 32.61 -6.40
N LEU A 391 -8.74 33.30 -6.88
CA LEU A 391 -7.86 32.84 -7.95
C LEU A 391 -6.40 32.94 -7.50
N ILE A 392 -5.62 31.89 -7.80
CA ILE A 392 -4.17 31.88 -7.61
C ILE A 392 -3.51 32.68 -8.74
N HIS A 393 -2.70 33.66 -8.35
CA HIS A 393 -1.95 34.53 -9.27
C HIS A 393 -0.45 34.21 -9.24
N HIS A 394 0.30 34.81 -10.19
CA HIS A 394 1.76 34.64 -10.31
C HIS A 394 2.50 34.91 -9.00
N SER A 395 2.08 35.93 -8.24
CA SER A 395 2.66 36.30 -6.95
C SER A 395 2.52 35.25 -5.84
N ASP A 396 1.59 34.30 -6.00
CA ASP A 396 1.32 33.27 -5.00
C ASP A 396 2.20 32.02 -5.21
N LEU A 397 2.80 31.89 -6.41
CA LEU A 397 3.65 30.75 -6.75
C LEU A 397 4.99 30.78 -5.99
N PRO A 398 5.58 29.60 -5.70
CA PRO A 398 6.96 29.51 -5.26
C PRO A 398 7.93 30.21 -6.22
N GLN A 399 8.91 30.95 -5.68
CA GLN A 399 9.83 31.76 -6.49
C GLN A 399 10.62 30.95 -7.53
N ASN A 400 11.00 29.70 -7.21
CA ASN A 400 11.71 28.81 -8.12
C ASN A 400 10.88 28.40 -9.36
N ILE A 401 9.55 28.43 -9.26
CA ILE A 401 8.63 28.15 -10.36
C ILE A 401 8.25 29.46 -11.05
N ALA A 402 7.94 30.50 -10.27
CA ALA A 402 7.57 31.82 -10.77
C ALA A 402 8.66 32.50 -11.61
N SER A 403 9.94 32.22 -11.28
CA SER A 403 11.13 32.76 -11.95
C SER A 403 11.70 31.81 -13.00
N ALA A 404 11.10 30.64 -13.20
CA ALA A 404 11.52 29.75 -14.27
C ALA A 404 11.36 30.51 -15.59
N PRO A 405 12.41 30.61 -16.42
CA PRO A 405 12.31 31.33 -17.68
C PRO A 405 11.13 30.72 -18.45
N PRO A 406 10.18 31.53 -18.95
CA PRO A 406 9.17 30.99 -19.84
C PRO A 406 9.96 30.31 -20.94
N VAL A 407 9.79 29.00 -21.08
CA VAL A 407 10.17 28.34 -22.32
C VAL A 407 9.18 28.90 -23.32
N THR A 408 9.46 30.11 -23.82
CA THR A 408 8.75 30.71 -24.93
C THR A 408 8.69 29.61 -25.96
N VAL A 409 7.47 29.15 -26.25
CA VAL A 409 7.16 28.31 -27.38
C VAL A 409 7.41 29.18 -28.60
N SER A 410 8.69 29.41 -28.88
CA SER A 410 9.17 30.02 -30.08
C SER A 410 9.12 28.92 -31.13
N ARG A 411 7.90 28.61 -31.60
CA ARG A 411 7.67 27.88 -32.85
C ARG A 411 8.42 28.52 -34.02
N GLY A 412 8.88 29.78 -33.89
CA GLY A 412 9.83 30.43 -34.79
C GLY A 412 11.32 30.12 -34.53
N ALA A 413 11.76 29.92 -33.28
CA ALA A 413 13.18 29.74 -32.95
C ALA A 413 13.69 28.32 -33.21
N GLN A 414 12.86 27.27 -33.13
CA GLN A 414 13.31 25.92 -33.52
C GLN A 414 13.62 25.80 -35.02
N ARG A 415 12.95 26.58 -35.89
CA ARG A 415 13.32 26.70 -37.32
C ARG A 415 14.61 27.50 -37.53
N ALA A 416 14.89 28.48 -36.68
CA ALA A 416 16.12 29.28 -36.75
C ALA A 416 17.33 28.54 -36.16
N GLN A 417 17.18 27.81 -35.06
CA GLN A 417 18.21 27.01 -34.42
C GLN A 417 18.61 25.81 -35.30
N GLY A 418 17.64 25.16 -35.95
CA GLY A 418 17.93 24.12 -36.95
C GLY A 418 18.68 24.66 -38.18
N LYS A 419 18.36 25.88 -38.65
CA LYS A 419 19.11 26.57 -39.71
C LYS A 419 20.51 27.01 -39.26
N LEU A 420 20.65 27.53 -38.05
CA LEU A 420 21.94 27.96 -37.50
C LEU A 420 22.87 26.78 -37.21
N ASP A 421 22.35 25.67 -36.68
CA ASP A 421 23.12 24.45 -36.45
C ASP A 421 23.54 23.78 -37.77
N LEU A 422 22.72 23.87 -38.85
CA LEU A 422 23.09 23.41 -40.20
C LEU A 422 24.17 24.29 -40.85
N VAL A 423 24.03 25.62 -40.77
CA VAL A 423 25.03 26.57 -41.29
C VAL A 423 26.35 26.44 -40.52
N GLU A 424 26.29 26.28 -39.20
CA GLU A 424 27.48 26.09 -38.37
C GLU A 424 28.16 24.74 -38.66
N ARG A 425 27.37 23.67 -38.86
CA ARG A 425 27.89 22.36 -39.30
C ARG A 425 28.62 22.47 -40.64
N GLU A 426 28.01 23.11 -41.64
CA GLU A 426 28.64 23.30 -42.96
C GLU A 426 29.92 24.14 -42.88
N LEU A 427 29.94 25.19 -42.05
CA LEU A 427 31.12 26.02 -41.87
C LEU A 427 32.28 25.22 -41.24
N ILE A 428 31.98 24.38 -40.24
CA ILE A 428 32.95 23.51 -39.58
C ILE A 428 33.48 22.45 -40.54
N VAL A 429 32.62 21.81 -41.34
CA VAL A 429 33.03 20.81 -42.34
C VAL A 429 33.91 21.45 -43.41
N LYS A 430 33.52 22.60 -43.97
CA LYS A 430 34.28 23.31 -45.00
C LYS A 430 35.67 23.74 -44.52
N GLU A 431 35.78 24.21 -43.28
CA GLU A 431 37.09 24.57 -42.70
C GLU A 431 37.93 23.35 -42.31
N LEU A 432 37.30 22.23 -41.92
CA LEU A 432 37.99 20.95 -41.75
C LEU A 432 38.56 20.46 -43.09
N GLU A 433 37.79 20.50 -44.18
CA GLU A 433 38.25 20.13 -45.53
C GLU A 433 39.42 21.01 -46.02
N ARG A 434 39.30 22.34 -45.89
CA ARG A 434 40.36 23.32 -46.21
C ARG A 434 41.62 23.18 -45.35
N ALA A 435 41.50 22.53 -44.19
CA ALA A 435 42.61 22.20 -43.30
C ALA A 435 43.12 20.76 -43.47
N HIS A 436 42.65 20.02 -44.49
CA HIS A 436 42.91 18.58 -44.70
C HIS A 436 42.61 17.73 -43.45
N TRP A 437 41.59 18.17 -42.70
CA TRP A 437 41.14 17.67 -41.41
C TRP A 437 42.21 17.67 -40.29
N LYS A 438 43.20 18.54 -40.38
CA LYS A 438 44.07 18.85 -39.25
C LYS A 438 43.26 19.65 -38.22
N LYS A 439 42.64 18.95 -37.26
CA LYS A 439 41.69 19.51 -36.26
C LYS A 439 42.23 20.74 -35.52
N ALA A 440 43.53 20.79 -35.22
CA ALA A 440 44.16 21.94 -34.56
C ALA A 440 44.24 23.19 -35.46
N LEU A 441 44.45 22.99 -36.77
CA LEU A 441 44.50 24.07 -37.76
C LEU A 441 43.10 24.62 -38.06
N ALA A 442 42.11 23.72 -38.19
CA ALA A 442 40.70 24.09 -38.36
C ALA A 442 40.16 24.89 -37.16
N ALA A 443 40.46 24.47 -35.93
CA ALA A 443 40.06 25.19 -34.71
C ALA A 443 40.61 26.62 -34.69
N ARG A 444 41.90 26.81 -35.06
CA ARG A 444 42.53 28.13 -35.15
C ARG A 444 41.88 29.02 -36.22
N ARG A 445 41.56 28.48 -37.39
CA ARG A 445 40.90 29.24 -38.48
C ARG A 445 39.47 29.64 -38.15
N LEU A 446 38.77 28.80 -37.39
CA LEU A 446 37.43 29.05 -36.89
C LEU A 446 37.40 29.92 -35.61
N GLY A 447 38.56 30.39 -35.13
CA GLY A 447 38.64 31.25 -33.94
C GLY A 447 38.20 30.58 -32.65
N MET A 448 38.27 29.25 -32.55
CA MET A 448 37.79 28.47 -31.40
C MET A 448 38.85 27.54 -30.82
N SER A 449 38.69 27.16 -29.55
CA SER A 449 39.60 26.20 -28.90
C SER A 449 39.41 24.77 -29.44
N ARG A 450 40.45 23.93 -29.34
CA ARG A 450 40.41 22.54 -29.79
C ARG A 450 39.32 21.72 -29.07
N ALA A 451 39.09 21.97 -27.78
CA ALA A 451 38.03 21.35 -27.00
C ALA A 451 36.63 21.77 -27.47
N THR A 452 36.47 23.04 -27.87
CA THR A 452 35.20 23.55 -28.42
C THR A 452 34.90 22.92 -29.77
N LEU A 453 35.91 22.78 -30.64
CA LEU A 453 35.75 22.12 -31.93
C LEU A 453 35.35 20.65 -31.74
N TRP A 454 36.00 19.92 -30.83
CA TRP A 454 35.66 18.52 -30.52
C TRP A 454 34.21 18.37 -30.04
N ARG A 455 33.79 19.18 -29.07
CA ARG A 455 32.40 19.16 -28.58
C ARG A 455 31.39 19.46 -29.69
N LYS A 456 31.73 20.35 -30.63
CA LYS A 456 30.87 20.66 -31.79
C LYS A 456 30.89 19.54 -32.84
N MET A 457 32.02 18.86 -33.05
CA MET A 457 32.10 17.68 -33.93
C MET A 457 31.24 16.53 -33.38
N ASP A 458 31.28 16.27 -32.06
CA ASP A 458 30.45 15.25 -31.41
C ASP A 458 28.96 15.64 -31.45
N LYS A 459 28.63 16.91 -31.17
CA LYS A 459 27.26 17.44 -31.25
C LYS A 459 26.66 17.29 -32.66
N TYR A 460 27.45 17.50 -33.71
CA TYR A 460 26.99 17.52 -35.11
C TYR A 460 27.28 16.22 -35.89
N GLY A 461 27.79 15.18 -35.23
CA GLY A 461 28.12 13.90 -35.86
C GLY A 461 29.18 14.00 -36.96
N ILE A 462 30.13 14.95 -36.85
CA ILE A 462 31.19 15.17 -37.84
C ILE A 462 32.39 14.27 -37.49
N ALA A 463 32.49 13.13 -38.16
CA ALA A 463 33.65 12.24 -38.08
C ALA A 463 34.52 12.37 -39.35
N LYS A 464 35.84 12.22 -39.20
CA LYS A 464 36.75 12.03 -40.34
C LYS A 464 36.90 10.54 -40.61
#